data_AF-A0A1X2GPS9-F1
#
_entry.id   AF-A0A1X2GPS9-F1
#
_cell.length_a   1.000
_cell.length_b   1.000
_cell.length_c   1.000
_cell.angle_alpha   90.00
_cell.angle_beta   90.00
_cell.angle_gamma   90.00
#
_symmetry.space_group_name_H-M   'P 1'
#
loop_
_entity.id
_entity.type
_entity.pdbx_description
1 polymer ?
#
loop_
_entity_poly.entity_id
_entity_poly.type
_entity_poly.pdbx_seq_one_letter_code
_entity_poly.pdbx_strand_id
1 'polypeptide(L)'
;MSGANWPEWKELANSINANWHDKSSLNAARYLGYPLYSNKSQLNKYMGSILGKIEHHCNILKQRKLSVRGTSLICNSLILSKLWHILRVTPVPSIWIDKIQSVV
;
A
#
# COMPACT_ATOMS: atom_id res chain seq x y z
N MET A 1 7.92 -16.22 -2.52
CA MET A 1 8.96 -16.27 -1.46
C MET A 1 8.28 -16.77 -0.19
N SER A 2 8.78 -17.86 0.41
CA SER A 2 8.17 -18.48 1.60
C SER A 2 8.25 -17.62 2.87
N GLY A 3 9.13 -16.59 2.88
CA GLY A 3 9.36 -15.72 4.02
C GLY A 3 9.77 -16.47 5.28
N ALA A 4 10.43 -17.62 5.11
CA ALA A 4 10.90 -18.43 6.21
C ALA A 4 11.88 -17.64 7.09
N ASN A 5 11.85 -17.93 8.38
CA ASN A 5 12.78 -17.33 9.32
C ASN A 5 14.15 -18.01 9.16
N TRP A 6 15.20 -17.22 9.02
CA TRP A 6 16.58 -17.69 8.88
C TRP A 6 17.43 -17.01 9.97
N PRO A 7 17.71 -17.71 11.09
CA PRO A 7 18.35 -17.11 12.25
C PRO A 7 19.72 -16.48 11.94
N GLU A 8 20.57 -17.17 11.18
CA GLU A 8 21.90 -16.70 10.78
C GLU A 8 21.83 -15.38 9.99
N TRP A 9 20.89 -15.28 9.06
CA TRP A 9 20.67 -14.07 8.26
C TRP A 9 20.07 -12.94 9.09
N LYS A 10 19.26 -13.26 10.09
CA LYS A 10 18.72 -12.27 11.03
C LYS A 10 19.83 -11.70 11.92
N GLU A 11 20.74 -12.53 12.41
CA GLU A 11 21.91 -12.09 13.18
C GLU A 11 22.84 -11.22 12.34
N LEU A 12 23.12 -11.61 11.09
CA LEU A 12 23.87 -10.80 10.15
C LEU A 12 23.19 -9.46 9.86
N ALA A 13 21.87 -9.45 9.64
CA ALA A 13 21.14 -8.20 9.41
C ALA A 13 21.24 -7.27 10.62
N ASN A 14 21.13 -7.82 11.83
CA ASN A 14 21.28 -7.06 13.06
C ASN A 14 22.69 -6.48 13.22
N SER A 15 23.75 -7.21 12.81
CA SER A 15 25.13 -6.72 12.92
C SER A 15 25.45 -5.51 12.03
N ILE A 16 24.70 -5.35 10.94
CA ILE A 16 24.79 -4.20 10.03
C ILE A 16 23.67 -3.17 10.25
N ASN A 17 22.93 -3.26 11.36
CA ASN A 17 21.77 -2.42 11.67
C ASN A 17 20.68 -2.42 10.59
N ALA A 18 20.53 -3.51 9.85
CA ALA A 18 19.47 -3.70 8.87
C ALA A 18 18.23 -4.36 9.51
N ASN A 19 17.04 -3.89 9.14
CA ASN A 19 15.79 -4.48 9.60
C ASN A 19 15.47 -5.77 8.83
N TRP A 20 15.50 -6.90 9.54
CA TRP A 20 15.03 -8.17 9.00
C TRP A 20 13.50 -8.21 8.94
N HIS A 21 12.96 -8.56 7.77
CA HIS A 21 11.53 -8.75 7.56
C HIS A 21 11.26 -10.17 7.06
N ASP A 22 10.35 -10.88 7.72
CA ASP A 22 9.97 -12.26 7.41
C ASP A 22 8.43 -12.42 7.40
N LYS A 23 7.94 -13.66 7.35
CA LYS A 23 6.49 -13.93 7.44
C LYS A 23 5.90 -13.67 8.83
N SER A 24 6.70 -13.64 9.90
CA SER A 24 6.23 -13.38 11.26
C SER A 24 6.08 -11.88 11.53
N SER A 25 6.74 -11.06 10.72
CA SER A 25 6.69 -9.60 10.76
C SER A 25 5.27 -9.10 10.48
N LEU A 26 4.85 -8.10 11.25
CA LEU A 26 3.51 -7.52 11.14
C LEU A 26 3.30 -6.78 9.80
N ASN A 27 4.35 -6.17 9.26
CA ASN A 27 4.32 -5.40 8.02
C ASN A 27 5.20 -6.07 6.95
N ALA A 28 4.76 -6.02 5.70
CA ALA A 28 5.60 -6.38 4.55
C ALA A 28 6.82 -5.45 4.47
N ALA A 29 7.96 -5.99 4.03
CA ALA A 29 9.08 -5.16 3.59
C ALA A 29 8.63 -4.28 2.41
N ARG A 30 9.18 -3.08 2.29
CA ARG A 30 8.84 -2.15 1.20
C ARG A 30 10.04 -2.00 0.27
N TYR A 31 9.81 -2.26 -1.01
CA TYR A 31 10.80 -2.03 -2.07
C TYR A 31 10.18 -1.12 -3.14
N LEU A 32 10.82 0.03 -3.39
CA LEU A 32 10.32 1.07 -4.29
C LEU A 32 8.88 1.51 -4.00
N GLY A 33 8.46 1.41 -2.73
CA GLY A 33 7.09 1.71 -2.29
C GLY A 33 6.10 0.55 -2.36
N TYR A 34 6.47 -0.59 -2.95
CA TYR A 34 5.60 -1.77 -3.09
C TYR A 34 5.89 -2.82 -1.99
N PRO A 35 4.89 -3.64 -1.60
CA PRO A 35 5.04 -4.63 -0.54
C PRO A 35 5.73 -5.90 -1.07
N LEU A 36 6.87 -6.24 -0.49
CA LEU A 36 7.44 -7.58 -0.53
C LEU A 36 6.83 -8.39 0.62
N TYR A 37 5.65 -8.95 0.37
CA TYR A 37 4.91 -9.70 1.38
C TYR A 37 5.24 -11.20 1.31
N SER A 38 5.28 -11.83 2.48
CA SER A 38 5.46 -13.28 2.64
C SER A 38 4.14 -14.00 2.97
N ASN A 39 3.11 -13.26 3.39
CA ASN A 39 1.80 -13.81 3.69
C ASN A 39 0.66 -12.82 3.30
N LYS A 40 -0.58 -13.33 3.25
CA LYS A 40 -1.76 -12.54 2.88
C LYS A 40 -2.09 -11.43 3.89
N SER A 41 -1.81 -11.61 5.18
CA SER A 41 -2.08 -10.60 6.22
C SER A 41 -1.25 -9.34 5.99
N GLN A 42 0.04 -9.49 5.66
CA GLN A 42 0.94 -8.41 5.32
C GLN A 42 0.49 -7.64 4.07
N LEU A 43 0.03 -8.36 3.04
CA LEU A 43 -0.55 -7.75 1.84
C LEU A 43 -1.81 -6.94 2.19
N ASN A 44 -2.75 -7.55 2.91
CA ASN A 44 -4.00 -6.89 3.32
C ASN A 44 -3.73 -5.65 4.17
N LYS A 45 -2.74 -5.70 5.05
CA LYS A 45 -2.35 -4.55 5.87
C LYS A 45 -1.73 -3.43 5.04
N TYR A 46 -0.87 -3.78 4.07
CA TYR A 46 -0.35 -2.80 3.11
C TYR A 46 -1.50 -2.14 2.34
N MET A 47 -2.42 -2.95 1.80
CA MET A 47 -3.57 -2.47 1.04
C MET A 47 -4.49 -1.58 1.87
N GLY A 48 -4.77 -1.94 3.13
CA GLY A 48 -5.49 -1.08 4.08
C GLY A 48 -4.80 0.26 4.30
N SER A 49 -3.47 0.28 4.37
CA SER A 49 -2.72 1.54 4.50
C SER A 49 -2.78 2.42 3.25
N ILE A 50 -2.91 1.83 2.05
CA ILE A 50 -3.12 2.58 0.81
C ILE A 50 -4.53 3.16 0.77
N LEU A 51 -5.54 2.35 1.12
CA LEU A 51 -6.94 2.78 1.19
C LEU A 51 -7.08 4.00 2.10
N GLY A 52 -6.58 3.93 3.34
CA GLY A 52 -6.68 5.04 4.29
C GLY A 52 -5.96 6.31 3.81
N LYS A 53 -4.84 6.19 3.07
CA LYS A 53 -4.18 7.35 2.45
C LYS A 53 -5.02 7.99 1.36
N ILE A 54 -5.74 7.18 0.57
CA ILE A 54 -6.59 7.68 -0.50
C ILE A 54 -7.85 8.32 0.09
N GLU A 55 -8.51 7.68 1.05
CA GLU A 55 -9.63 8.24 1.80
C GLU A 55 -9.28 9.60 2.40
N HIS A 56 -8.10 9.71 3.02
CA HIS A 56 -7.62 10.97 3.57
C HIS A 56 -7.47 12.06 2.49
N HIS A 57 -6.85 11.74 1.35
CA HIS A 57 -6.74 12.69 0.24
C HIS A 57 -8.11 13.07 -0.36
N CYS A 58 -9.01 12.11 -0.55
CA CYS A 58 -10.38 12.37 -1.00
C CYS A 58 -11.10 13.32 -0.04
N ASN A 59 -10.95 13.13 1.27
CA ASN A 59 -11.55 14.00 2.28
C ASN A 59 -10.98 15.43 2.23
N ILE A 60 -9.66 15.59 2.08
CA ILE A 60 -9.04 16.91 1.87
C ILE A 60 -9.60 17.58 0.62
N LEU A 61 -9.77 16.85 -0.49
CA LEU A 61 -10.31 17.41 -1.73
C LEU A 61 -11.77 17.82 -1.58
N LYS A 62 -12.59 17.01 -0.92
CA LYS A 62 -14.00 17.34 -0.60
C LYS A 62 -14.10 18.64 0.22
N GLN A 63 -13.19 18.87 1.16
CA GLN A 63 -13.17 20.09 1.98
C GLN A 63 -12.83 21.36 1.20
N ARG A 64 -12.13 21.27 0.07
CA ARG A 64 -11.66 22.43 -0.71
C ARG A 64 -12.76 23.12 -1.56
N LYS A 65 -14.01 22.63 -1.52
CA LYS A 65 -15.15 23.20 -2.27
C LYS A 65 -14.84 23.47 -3.75
N LEU A 66 -14.12 22.55 -4.39
CA LEU A 66 -13.73 22.67 -5.79
C LEU A 66 -14.95 22.50 -6.70
N SER A 67 -14.89 23.12 -7.88
CA SER A 67 -15.86 22.82 -8.94
C SER A 67 -15.74 21.36 -9.37
N VAL A 68 -16.82 20.80 -9.92
CA VAL A 68 -16.83 19.42 -10.43
C VAL A 68 -15.64 19.16 -11.38
N ARG A 69 -15.38 20.10 -12.30
CA ARG A 69 -14.23 20.03 -13.22
C ARG A 69 -12.89 20.04 -12.49
N GLY A 70 -12.72 20.89 -11.48
CA GLY A 70 -11.50 20.96 -10.67
C GLY A 70 -11.25 19.67 -9.88
N THR A 71 -12.30 19.11 -9.30
CA THR A 71 -12.25 17.81 -8.60
C THR A 71 -11.85 16.69 -9.55
N SER A 72 -12.48 16.57 -10.72
CA SER A 72 -12.14 15.53 -11.70
C SER A 72 -10.69 15.62 -12.18
N LEU A 73 -10.19 16.85 -12.41
CA LEU A 73 -8.79 17.07 -12.81
C LEU A 73 -7.81 16.55 -11.74
N ILE A 74 -8.08 16.84 -10.47
CA ILE A 74 -7.21 16.42 -9.37
C ILE A 74 -7.34 14.92 -9.09
N CYS A 75 -8.56 14.37 -9.11
CA CYS A 75 -8.76 12.92 -8.96
C CYS A 75 -8.02 12.12 -10.05
N ASN A 76 -8.11 12.55 -11.31
CA ASN A 76 -7.43 11.87 -12.41
C ASN A 76 -5.89 11.97 -12.32
N SER A 77 -5.37 13.15 -11.98
CA SER A 77 -3.92 13.37 -11.95
C SER A 77 -3.23 12.79 -10.72
N LEU A 78 -3.84 12.85 -9.53
CA LEU A 78 -3.19 12.45 -8.28
C LEU A 78 -3.65 11.09 -7.75
N ILE A 79 -4.96 10.83 -7.77
CA ILE A 79 -5.53 9.63 -7.15
C ILE A 79 -5.45 8.46 -8.14
N LEU A 80 -5.95 8.65 -9.35
CA LEU A 80 -6.04 7.60 -10.35
C LEU A 80 -4.66 7.17 -10.87
N SER A 81 -3.74 8.11 -11.11
CA SER A 81 -2.35 7.79 -11.49
C SER A 81 -1.67 6.89 -10.44
N LYS A 82 -1.79 7.24 -9.15
CA LYS A 82 -1.24 6.45 -8.06
C LYS A 82 -1.89 5.07 -7.95
N LEU A 83 -3.22 5.00 -8.06
CA LEU A 83 -3.94 3.75 -8.05
C LEU A 83 -3.52 2.83 -9.19
N TRP A 84 -3.40 3.38 -10.40
CA TRP A 84 -3.01 2.61 -11.58
C TRP A 84 -1.66 1.91 -11.39
N HIS A 85 -0.66 2.60 -10.86
CA HIS A 85 0.64 1.99 -10.58
C HIS A 85 0.55 0.86 -9.55
N ILE A 86 -0.25 1.02 -8.49
CA ILE A 86 -0.45 -0.01 -7.46
C ILE A 86 -1.17 -1.23 -8.04
N LEU A 87 -2.27 -1.02 -8.76
CA LEU A 87 -3.07 -2.06 -9.41
C LEU A 87 -2.23 -2.87 -10.42
N ARG A 88 -1.27 -2.23 -11.10
CA ARG A 88 -0.41 -2.88 -12.09
C ARG A 88 0.68 -3.75 -11.45
N VAL A 89 1.26 -3.31 -10.33
CA VAL A 89 2.47 -3.91 -9.76
C VAL A 89 2.15 -4.91 -8.64
N THR A 90 1.00 -4.78 -7.99
CA THR A 90 0.67 -5.58 -6.80
C THR A 90 -0.63 -6.33 -6.97
N PRO A 91 -0.72 -7.59 -6.50
CA PRO A 91 -1.98 -8.33 -6.53
C PRO A 91 -2.96 -7.69 -5.55
N VAL A 92 -4.18 -7.46 -6.02
CA VAL A 92 -5.20 -6.71 -5.28
C VAL A 92 -6.37 -7.63 -4.92
N PRO A 93 -6.74 -7.74 -3.63
CA PRO A 93 -7.94 -8.48 -3.24
C PRO A 93 -9.20 -7.83 -3.82
N SER A 94 -10.17 -8.63 -4.31
CA SER A 94 -11.43 -8.13 -4.85
C SER A 94 -12.18 -7.22 -3.86
N ILE A 95 -12.28 -7.65 -2.61
CA ILE A 95 -12.89 -6.88 -1.50
C ILE A 95 -12.25 -5.49 -1.36
N TRP A 96 -10.96 -5.36 -1.67
CA TRP A 96 -10.28 -4.07 -1.61
C TRP A 96 -10.66 -3.18 -2.80
N ILE A 97 -10.87 -3.77 -3.98
CA ILE A 97 -11.34 -3.06 -5.18
C ILE A 97 -12.75 -2.49 -4.93
N ASP A 98 -13.65 -3.28 -4.35
CA ASP A 98 -15.00 -2.83 -4.03
C ASP A 98 -14.97 -1.63 -3.06
N LYS A 99 -14.04 -1.66 -2.09
CA LYS A 99 -13.84 -0.57 -1.14
C LYS A 99 -13.26 0.69 -1.79
N ILE A 100 -12.28 0.57 -2.67
CA ILE A 100 -11.68 1.77 -3.29
C ILE A 100 -12.67 2.45 -4.24
N GLN A 101 -13.53 1.67 -4.92
CA GLN A 101 -14.56 2.18 -5.81
C GLN A 101 -15.66 2.96 -5.07
N SER A 102 -15.89 2.71 -3.78
CA SER A 102 -16.85 3.49 -2.99
C SER A 102 -16.28 4.81 -2.45
N VAL A 103 -14.95 4.95 -2.42
CA VAL A 103 -14.25 6.13 -1.87
C VAL A 103 -14.01 7.20 -2.92
N VAL A 104 -13.59 6.78 -4.12
CA VAL A 104 -13.23 7.65 -5.25
C VAL A 104 -14.47 8.02 -6.03
#